data_AF-A0A094LGT1-F1
#
_entry.id   AF-A0A094LGT1-F1
#
_cell.length_a   1.000
_cell.length_b   1.000
_cell.length_c   1.000
_cell.angle_alpha   90.00
_cell.angle_beta   90.00
_cell.angle_gamma   90.00
#
_symmetry.space_group_name_H-M   'P 1'
#
loop_
_entity.id
_entity.type
_entity.pdbx_description
1 polymer ?
#
loop_
_entity_poly.entity_id
_entity_poly.type
_entity_poly.pdbx_seq_one_letter_code
_entity_poly.pdbx_strand_id
1 'polypeptide(L)'
;GKRKIHYLFEDGKEMAEEYEVKTGQLVSRKWREKNTLGGSGKWQVEVGEPALPLLGVLESELIKESSSNPVFMRKDTLSSFQWRIRNLPYPKEVYSVSVEKEQRCCVIRTTNKKYYKKFPIPDLDRYQLPLDAAALSFTHANNTLIIT
;
A
#
# COMPACT_ATOMS: atom_id res chain seq x y z
N GLY A 1 2.56 7.79 -20.98
CA GLY A 1 1.27 7.31 -21.51
C GLY A 1 0.92 6.08 -20.72
N LYS A 2 -0.35 5.87 -20.35
CA LYS A 2 -0.68 4.80 -19.40
C LYS A 2 -1.48 3.70 -20.05
N ARG A 3 -1.14 2.45 -19.73
CA ARG A 3 -1.88 1.26 -20.15
C ARG A 3 -2.70 0.76 -18.97
N LYS A 4 -4.00 0.57 -19.18
CA LYS A 4 -4.91 0.00 -18.18
C LYS A 4 -5.29 -1.42 -18.59
N ILE A 5 -5.28 -2.33 -17.62
CA ILE A 5 -5.68 -3.73 -17.79
C ILE A 5 -6.73 -4.04 -16.73
N HIS A 6 -7.80 -4.72 -17.13
CA HIS A 6 -8.87 -5.15 -16.25
C HIS A 6 -9.01 -6.66 -16.29
N TYR A 7 -9.07 -7.29 -15.12
CA TYR A 7 -9.19 -8.73 -14.94
C TYR A 7 -10.47 -9.04 -14.19
N LEU A 8 -11.18 -10.07 -14.65
CA LEU A 8 -12.31 -10.69 -13.96
C LEU A 8 -11.90 -12.12 -13.63
N PHE A 9 -11.88 -12.45 -12.34
CA PHE A 9 -11.50 -13.77 -11.84
C PHE A 9 -12.74 -14.70 -11.75
N GLU A 10 -12.50 -16.01 -11.69
CA GLU A 10 -13.55 -17.04 -11.63
C GLU A 10 -14.42 -16.92 -10.38
N ASP A 11 -13.83 -16.46 -9.27
CA ASP A 11 -14.53 -16.17 -8.01
C ASP A 11 -15.36 -14.87 -8.05
N GLY A 12 -15.36 -14.17 -9.20
CA GLY A 12 -16.09 -12.93 -9.42
C GLY A 12 -15.39 -11.69 -8.86
N LYS A 13 -14.14 -11.80 -8.38
CA LYS A 13 -13.32 -10.63 -8.05
C LYS A 13 -12.88 -9.91 -9.31
N GLU A 14 -12.66 -8.60 -9.18
CA GLU A 14 -12.17 -7.75 -10.24
C GLU A 14 -10.86 -7.08 -9.81
N MET A 15 -9.88 -7.02 -10.71
CA MET A 15 -8.64 -6.29 -10.52
C MET A 15 -8.39 -5.35 -11.69
N ALA A 16 -8.03 -4.11 -11.40
CA ALA A 16 -7.61 -3.14 -12.41
C ALA A 16 -6.19 -2.68 -12.13
N GLU A 17 -5.32 -2.82 -13.12
CA GLU A 17 -3.93 -2.37 -13.08
C GLU A 17 -3.67 -1.25 -14.09
N GLU A 18 -2.82 -0.32 -13.72
CA GLU A 18 -2.37 0.77 -14.57
C GLU A 18 -0.84 0.78 -14.60
N TYR A 19 -0.26 0.78 -15.79
CA TYR A 19 1.18 0.76 -16.04
C TYR A 19 1.62 2.00 -16.81
N GLU A 20 2.78 2.55 -16.45
CA GLU A 20 3.43 3.54 -17.30
C GLU A 20 4.09 2.84 -18.49
N VAL A 21 3.65 3.18 -19.71
CA VAL A 21 4.05 2.46 -20.93
C VAL A 21 5.55 2.51 -21.19
N LYS A 22 6.21 3.62 -20.84
CA LYS A 22 7.65 3.80 -21.10
C LYS A 22 8.53 2.94 -20.18
N THR A 23 8.14 2.78 -18.92
CA THR A 23 8.96 2.12 -17.90
C THR A 23 8.47 0.73 -17.54
N GLY A 24 7.24 0.36 -17.92
CA GLY A 24 6.57 -0.86 -17.49
C GLY A 24 6.22 -0.87 -16.00
N GLN A 25 6.42 0.24 -15.28
CA GLN A 25 6.19 0.29 -13.84
C GLN A 25 4.69 0.28 -13.52
N LEU A 26 4.31 -0.54 -12.53
CA LEU A 26 2.96 -0.54 -11.98
C LEU A 26 2.70 0.79 -11.25
N VAL A 27 1.77 1.57 -11.79
CA VAL A 27 1.37 2.88 -11.24
C VAL A 27 0.25 2.71 -10.24
N SER A 28 -0.73 1.87 -10.53
CA SER A 28 -1.79 1.54 -9.58
C SER A 28 -2.33 0.14 -9.77
N ARG A 29 -2.75 -0.48 -8.67
CA ARG A 29 -3.55 -1.71 -8.66
C ARG A 29 -4.71 -1.53 -7.71
N LYS A 30 -5.90 -1.87 -8.18
CA LYS A 30 -7.13 -1.81 -7.41
C LYS A 30 -7.88 -3.12 -7.50
N TRP A 31 -8.54 -3.49 -6.42
CA TRP A 31 -9.38 -4.68 -6.31
C TRP A 31 -10.81 -4.30 -5.98
N ARG A 32 -11.76 -5.09 -6.47
CA ARG A 32 -13.17 -4.98 -6.15
C ARG A 32 -13.72 -6.39 -5.98
N GLU A 33 -14.51 -6.57 -4.93
CA GLU A 33 -15.22 -7.83 -4.66
C GLU A 33 -16.73 -7.58 -4.77
N LYS A 34 -17.50 -8.63 -5.05
CA LYS A 34 -18.96 -8.55 -4.95
C LYS A 34 -19.37 -8.44 -3.48
N ASN A 35 -20.36 -7.61 -3.21
CA ASN A 35 -20.92 -7.52 -1.87
C ASN A 35 -21.82 -8.74 -1.57
N THR A 36 -22.20 -8.91 -0.31
CA THR A 36 -23.04 -10.03 0.17
C THR A 36 -24.40 -10.12 -0.52
N LEU A 37 -24.87 -9.03 -1.14
CA LEU A 37 -26.14 -8.94 -1.87
C LEU A 37 -25.96 -9.10 -3.40
N GLY A 38 -24.77 -9.53 -3.86
CA GLY A 38 -24.47 -9.76 -5.28
C GLY A 38 -24.17 -8.49 -6.10
N GLY A 39 -24.22 -7.31 -5.48
CA GLY A 39 -23.86 -6.04 -6.07
C GLY A 39 -22.35 -5.81 -6.13
N SER A 40 -21.93 -4.82 -6.91
CA SER A 40 -20.53 -4.41 -7.05
C SER A 40 -20.00 -3.70 -5.80
N GLY A 41 -18.92 -4.21 -5.19
CA GLY A 41 -18.23 -3.55 -4.10
C GLY A 41 -17.43 -2.31 -4.55
N LYS A 42 -16.92 -1.55 -3.57
CA LYS A 42 -16.06 -0.38 -3.82
C LYS A 42 -14.65 -0.84 -4.20
N TRP A 43 -14.04 -0.15 -5.16
CA TRP A 43 -12.63 -0.34 -5.51
C TRP A 43 -11.72 0.02 -4.33
N GLN A 44 -10.87 -0.92 -3.92
CA GLN A 44 -9.84 -0.73 -2.90
C GLN A 44 -8.48 -0.66 -3.57
N VAL A 45 -7.68 0.34 -3.21
CA VAL A 45 -6.33 0.53 -3.76
C VAL A 45 -5.34 -0.34 -2.99
N GLU A 46 -4.62 -1.21 -3.71
CA GLU A 46 -3.54 -2.03 -3.17
C GLU A 46 -2.16 -1.41 -3.46
N VAL A 47 -1.97 -0.88 -4.68
CA VAL A 47 -0.75 -0.22 -5.13
C VAL A 47 -1.09 1.16 -5.69
N GLY A 48 -0.25 2.15 -5.41
CA GLY A 48 -0.39 3.52 -5.89
C GLY A 48 -1.06 4.45 -4.88
N GLU A 49 -1.28 5.69 -5.31
CA GLU A 49 -1.98 6.68 -4.48
C GLU A 49 -3.48 6.34 -4.41
N PRO A 50 -4.10 6.40 -3.21
CA PRO A 50 -5.55 6.33 -3.12
C PRO A 50 -6.13 7.49 -3.94
N ALA A 51 -7.09 7.19 -4.81
CA ALA A 51 -7.74 8.22 -5.58
C ALA A 51 -8.42 9.19 -4.61
N LEU A 52 -8.06 10.48 -4.67
CA LEU A 52 -8.86 11.51 -4.03
C LEU A 52 -10.29 11.35 -4.56
N PRO A 53 -11.31 11.27 -3.69
CA PRO A 53 -12.68 11.10 -4.15
C PRO A 53 -13.09 12.30 -5.01
N LEU A 54 -12.99 12.16 -6.33
CA LEU A 54 -13.42 13.16 -7.31
C LEU A 54 -14.96 13.32 -7.35
N LEU A 55 -15.69 12.53 -6.57
CA LEU A 55 -17.16 12.44 -6.58
C LEU A 55 -17.78 12.55 -5.18
N GLY A 56 -17.22 13.43 -4.34
CA GLY A 56 -17.70 13.69 -2.98
C GLY A 56 -17.34 15.09 -2.46
N VAL A 57 -17.18 16.06 -3.37
CA VAL A 57 -16.73 17.43 -3.06
C VAL A 57 -17.64 18.13 -2.04
N LEU A 58 -18.90 17.70 -1.86
CA LEU A 58 -19.79 18.32 -0.87
C LEU A 58 -19.71 17.74 0.56
N GLU A 59 -19.29 16.49 0.75
CA GLU A 59 -19.28 15.85 2.09
C GLU A 59 -17.86 15.69 2.66
N SER A 60 -16.83 15.57 1.82
CA SER A 60 -15.45 15.33 2.26
C SER A 60 -14.73 16.58 2.77
N GLU A 61 -15.30 17.78 2.60
CA GLU A 61 -14.65 19.05 2.98
C GLU A 61 -14.87 19.43 4.45
N LEU A 62 -15.83 18.82 5.15
CA LEU A 62 -16.14 19.18 6.54
C LEU A 62 -15.15 18.59 7.55
N ILE A 63 -14.64 17.38 7.29
CA ILE A 63 -13.70 16.67 8.18
C ILE A 63 -12.66 15.97 7.32
N LYS A 64 -11.41 16.42 7.42
CA LYS A 64 -10.25 15.83 6.75
C LYS A 64 -9.17 15.52 7.78
N GLU A 65 -8.46 14.42 7.56
CA GLU A 65 -7.26 14.11 8.32
C GLU A 65 -6.22 15.24 8.21
N SER A 66 -5.51 15.50 9.30
CA SER A 66 -4.40 16.46 9.30
C SER A 66 -3.39 16.09 8.22
N SER A 67 -2.88 17.09 7.50
CA SER A 67 -1.79 16.90 6.54
C SER A 67 -0.51 16.39 7.21
N SER A 68 -0.40 16.47 8.54
CA SER A 68 0.69 15.94 9.34
C SER A 68 0.50 14.48 9.76
N ASN A 69 -0.65 13.85 9.49
CA ASN A 69 -0.86 12.44 9.81
C ASN A 69 0.00 11.53 8.91
N PRO A 70 0.53 10.41 9.42
CA PRO A 70 1.32 9.48 8.62
C PRO A 70 0.53 8.93 7.42
N VAL A 71 1.06 9.09 6.21
CA VAL A 71 0.42 8.58 4.98
C VAL A 71 1.16 7.34 4.51
N PHE A 72 0.52 6.18 4.64
CA PHE A 72 1.04 4.87 4.24
C PHE A 72 0.67 4.53 2.80
N MET A 73 1.65 4.19 1.97
CA MET A 73 1.44 3.90 0.56
C MET A 73 2.34 2.78 0.07
N ARG A 74 1.85 1.96 -0.86
CA ARG A 74 2.67 1.04 -1.64
C ARG A 74 2.97 1.62 -3.02
N LYS A 75 4.24 1.66 -3.40
CA LYS A 75 4.73 2.16 -4.69
C LYS A 75 5.88 1.29 -5.17
N ASP A 76 5.55 0.17 -5.78
CA ASP A 76 6.53 -0.84 -6.18
C ASP A 76 7.49 -0.34 -7.26
N THR A 77 8.67 -0.94 -7.28
CA THR A 77 9.64 -0.83 -8.37
C THR A 77 9.56 -2.07 -9.26
N LEU A 78 10.36 -2.13 -10.32
CA LEU A 78 10.43 -3.33 -11.15
C LEU A 78 11.08 -4.52 -10.41
N SER A 79 11.87 -4.26 -9.38
CA SER A 79 12.69 -5.26 -8.69
C SER A 79 12.31 -5.50 -7.24
N SER A 80 11.43 -4.68 -6.66
CA SER A 80 11.05 -4.79 -5.26
C SER A 80 9.65 -4.25 -5.01
N PHE A 81 8.98 -4.85 -4.04
CA PHE A 81 7.89 -4.16 -3.38
C PHE A 81 8.44 -2.96 -2.62
N GLN A 82 7.65 -1.89 -2.52
CA GLN A 82 8.10 -0.73 -1.76
C GLN A 82 6.94 -0.04 -1.06
N TRP A 83 7.10 0.21 0.22
CA TRP A 83 6.18 1.03 1.00
C TRP A 83 6.83 2.34 1.37
N ARG A 84 6.07 3.42 1.23
CA ARG A 84 6.47 4.77 1.61
C ARG A 84 5.49 5.27 2.66
N ILE A 85 6.04 5.65 3.81
CA ILE A 85 5.26 6.26 4.89
C ILE A 85 5.75 7.69 5.06
N ARG A 86 4.95 8.65 4.59
CA ARG A 86 5.23 10.09 4.72
C ARG A 86 4.82 10.60 6.09
N ASN A 87 5.26 11.82 6.41
CA ASN A 87 4.95 12.52 7.66
C ASN A 87 5.44 11.77 8.90
N LEU A 88 6.63 11.17 8.78
CA LEU A 88 7.33 10.49 9.86
C LEU A 88 8.54 11.34 10.26
N PRO A 89 8.42 12.21 11.29
CA PRO A 89 9.39 13.27 11.56
C PRO A 89 10.58 12.84 12.42
N TYR A 90 10.53 11.65 13.02
CA TYR A 90 11.62 11.17 13.87
C TYR A 90 12.82 10.75 13.00
N PRO A 91 14.04 10.70 13.55
CA PRO A 91 15.19 10.23 12.79
C PRO A 91 15.17 8.69 12.63
N LYS A 92 16.01 8.16 11.72
CA LYS A 92 16.01 6.75 11.30
C LYS A 92 16.07 5.77 12.47
N GLU A 93 16.92 6.05 13.46
CA GLU A 93 17.18 5.22 14.63
C GLU A 93 15.98 5.02 15.56
N VAL A 94 14.96 5.86 15.45
CA VAL A 94 13.71 5.71 16.20
C VAL A 94 12.82 4.62 15.60
N TYR A 95 12.99 4.31 14.32
CA TYR A 95 12.18 3.31 13.60
C TYR A 95 12.80 1.93 13.64
N SER A 96 11.92 0.93 13.76
CA SER A 96 12.24 -0.48 13.57
C SER A 96 11.24 -1.08 12.59
N VAL A 97 11.74 -1.88 11.65
CA VAL A 97 10.95 -2.66 10.71
C VAL A 97 11.34 -4.13 10.86
N SER A 98 10.37 -5.02 11.02
CA SER A 98 10.60 -6.45 11.24
C SER A 98 9.52 -7.31 10.60
N VAL A 99 9.83 -8.56 10.29
CA VAL A 99 8.83 -9.57 9.89
C VAL A 99 8.28 -10.30 11.11
N GLU A 100 6.95 -10.44 11.18
CA GLU A 100 6.25 -11.29 12.12
C GLU A 100 5.76 -12.55 11.39
N LYS A 101 6.50 -13.66 11.57
CA LYS A 101 6.34 -14.88 10.74
C LYS A 101 4.99 -15.56 10.91
N GLU A 102 4.51 -15.67 12.14
CA GLU A 102 3.23 -16.32 12.47
C GLU A 102 2.04 -15.62 11.79
N GLN A 103 2.07 -14.29 11.76
CA GLN A 103 1.04 -13.45 11.16
C GLN A 103 1.34 -13.08 9.70
N ARG A 104 2.44 -13.59 9.13
CA ARG A 104 2.94 -13.30 7.77
C ARG A 104 2.86 -11.82 7.37
N CYS A 105 3.31 -10.93 8.27
CA CYS A 105 3.24 -9.50 8.04
C CYS A 105 4.52 -8.77 8.40
N CYS A 106 4.71 -7.60 7.80
CA CYS A 106 5.72 -6.65 8.20
C CYS A 106 5.18 -5.74 9.30
N VAL A 107 6.02 -5.37 10.26
CA VAL A 107 5.66 -4.49 11.36
C VAL A 107 6.63 -3.33 11.46
N ILE A 108 6.08 -2.12 11.52
CA ILE A 108 6.77 -0.87 11.76
C ILE A 108 6.47 -0.44 13.19
N ARG A 109 7.49 -0.09 13.94
CA ARG A 109 7.38 0.39 15.32
C ARG A 109 8.32 1.56 15.55
N THR A 110 7.97 2.45 16.48
CA THR A 110 8.91 3.44 17.00
C THR A 110 9.26 3.19 18.46
N THR A 111 10.49 3.50 18.85
CA THR A 111 10.96 3.37 20.25
C THR A 111 10.17 4.26 21.21
N ASN A 112 9.75 5.43 20.75
CA ASN A 112 8.90 6.36 21.50
C ASN A 112 7.39 6.00 21.49
N LYS A 113 7.00 4.86 20.89
CA LYS A 113 5.62 4.37 20.79
C LYS A 113 4.63 5.31 20.08
N LYS A 114 5.12 6.27 19.28
CA LYS A 114 4.28 7.21 18.52
C LYS A 114 3.76 6.65 17.21
N TYR A 115 4.37 5.59 16.66
CA TYR A 115 3.90 4.97 15.44
C TYR A 115 4.00 3.45 15.50
N TYR A 116 2.93 2.79 15.06
CA TYR A 116 2.83 1.35 14.94
C TYR A 116 1.97 1.00 13.72
N LYS A 117 2.44 0.09 12.88
CA LYS A 117 1.68 -0.39 11.72
C LYS A 117 2.07 -1.83 11.41
N LYS A 118 1.08 -2.72 11.26
CA LYS A 118 1.25 -4.03 10.61
C LYS A 118 0.71 -3.96 9.19
N PHE A 119 1.38 -4.61 8.25
CA PHE A 119 0.88 -4.76 6.88
C PHE A 119 1.34 -6.09 6.25
N PRO A 120 0.45 -6.80 5.55
CA PRO A 120 0.82 -7.99 4.79
C PRO A 120 1.49 -7.62 3.46
N ILE A 121 2.02 -8.62 2.76
CA ILE A 121 2.41 -8.51 1.35
C ILE A 121 1.50 -9.45 0.55
N PRO A 122 0.33 -8.98 0.09
CA PRO A 122 -0.68 -9.86 -0.52
C PRO A 122 -0.17 -10.65 -1.72
N ASP A 123 0.82 -10.12 -2.45
CA ASP A 123 1.46 -10.81 -3.57
C ASP A 123 2.19 -12.08 -3.13
N LEU A 124 2.93 -12.04 -2.01
CA LEU A 124 3.60 -13.23 -1.50
C LEU A 124 2.58 -14.26 -1.03
N ASP A 125 1.47 -13.84 -0.43
CA ASP A 125 0.42 -14.76 0.01
C ASP A 125 -0.34 -15.37 -1.16
N ARG A 126 -0.68 -14.57 -2.19
CA ARG A 126 -1.34 -15.05 -3.42
C ARG A 126 -0.53 -16.13 -4.13
N TYR A 127 0.81 -16.02 -4.11
CA TYR A 127 1.71 -16.99 -4.73
C TYR A 127 2.34 -17.98 -3.74
N GLN A 128 1.93 -17.97 -2.47
CA GLN A 128 2.48 -18.82 -1.40
C GLN A 128 4.01 -18.75 -1.27
N LEU A 129 4.57 -17.56 -1.49
CA LEU A 129 5.99 -17.29 -1.37
C LEU A 129 6.37 -16.96 0.08
N PRO A 130 7.59 -17.30 0.53
CA PRO A 130 8.04 -16.97 1.88
C PRO A 130 8.25 -15.46 2.06
N LEU A 131 7.89 -14.96 3.25
CA LEU A 131 8.25 -13.61 3.69
C LEU A 131 9.57 -13.66 4.46
N ASP A 132 10.67 -13.35 3.77
CA ASP A 132 12.01 -13.39 4.34
C ASP A 132 12.38 -12.07 5.02
N ALA A 133 12.85 -12.15 6.27
CA ALA A 133 13.33 -11.00 7.02
C ALA A 133 14.66 -10.47 6.50
N ALA A 134 15.49 -11.32 5.88
CA ALA A 134 16.80 -10.90 5.35
C ALA A 134 16.68 -10.02 4.09
N ALA A 135 15.58 -10.18 3.33
CA ALA A 135 15.29 -9.35 2.17
C ALA A 135 14.71 -7.98 2.54
N LEU A 136 14.28 -7.79 3.80
CA LEU A 136 13.63 -6.58 4.26
C LEU A 136 14.65 -5.51 4.64
N SER A 137 14.47 -4.32 4.09
CA SER A 137 15.35 -3.18 4.33
C SER A 137 14.54 -1.90 4.45
N PHE A 138 15.10 -0.89 5.11
CA PHE A 138 14.48 0.43 5.14
C PHE A 138 15.48 1.57 5.21
N THR A 139 15.06 2.70 4.67
CA THR A 139 15.74 3.99 4.76
C THR A 139 14.76 5.06 5.22
N HIS A 140 15.29 6.16 5.76
CA HIS A 140 14.48 7.29 6.17
C HIS A 140 15.16 8.58 5.71
N ALA A 141 14.40 9.42 5.01
CA ALA A 141 14.83 10.73 4.54
C ALA A 141 13.60 11.61 4.25
N ASN A 142 13.74 12.93 4.39
CA ASN A 142 12.68 13.90 4.06
C ASN A 142 11.32 13.54 4.70
N ASN A 143 11.33 13.23 6.01
CA ASN A 143 10.16 12.78 6.78
C ASN A 143 9.41 11.59 6.16
N THR A 144 10.11 10.73 5.42
CA THR A 144 9.56 9.58 4.73
C THR A 144 10.36 8.32 5.05
N LEU A 145 9.70 7.31 5.61
CA LEU A 145 10.24 5.97 5.75
C LEU A 145 9.98 5.20 4.45
N ILE A 146 11.02 4.65 3.84
CA ILE A 146 10.93 3.82 2.64
C ILE A 146 11.34 2.40 3.04
N ILE A 147 10.44 1.45 2.83
CA ILE A 147 10.64 0.02 3.13
C ILE A 147 10.68 -0.71 1.79
N THR A 148 11.66 -1.59 1.62
CA THR A 148 11.87 -2.43 0.44
C THR A 148 12.15 -3.86 0.84
#